data_AF-A0A2E5EBN9-F1
#
_entry.id   AF-A0A2E5EBN9-F1
#
_cell.length_a   1.000
_cell.length_b   1.000
_cell.length_c   1.000
_cell.angle_alpha   90.00
_cell.angle_beta   90.00
_cell.angle_gamma   90.00
#
_symmetry.space_group_name_H-M   'P 1'
#
loop_
_entity.id
_entity.type
_entity.pdbx_description
1 polymer ?
#
loop_
_entity_poly.entity_id
_entity_poly.type
_entity_poly.pdbx_seq_one_letter_code
_entity_poly.pdbx_strand_id
1 'polypeptide(L)'
;MLIYAGIDEAGYGPMLGPLCVGSSVFLMESHEDDGRVPDLWKHLERVVSRQLSKAKGRITITDSKKLKGARSGQSHPLRHLERGVLTCLGAMETDSSLLDSLTEDDFFERLGIEVPDHPWYGDAGALPVASDVGMLRIDSGRMRRAMKESGIRCVALRCEALDAGDFNRKIDQIHNKSGVNMHLVIRQAEAIWKRFPGERPRIVVDRQGGKTSYRSDLRTAWPEARIKVVHESPELSRYELELPGRGAMVMIFTAESEIHHLPVALASMTAKYSRELMMGRMNRFFLRRQPGIRATAGYVEDARRYLAEIEPVLETDRIERTDLIRCC
;
A
#
# COMPACT_ATOMS: atom_id res chain seq x y z
N MET A 1 -19.26 0.08 -16.82
CA MET A 1 -17.94 -0.31 -16.28
C MET A 1 -17.92 -0.01 -14.78
N LEU A 2 -17.34 -0.91 -13.97
CA LEU A 2 -17.08 -0.66 -12.55
C LEU A 2 -15.60 -0.28 -12.37
N ILE A 3 -15.35 0.82 -11.67
CA ILE A 3 -14.04 1.15 -11.11
C ILE A 3 -14.06 0.77 -9.64
N TYR A 4 -13.24 -0.20 -9.27
CA TYR A 4 -13.17 -0.74 -7.93
C TYR A 4 -11.76 -0.57 -7.37
N ALA A 5 -11.64 0.28 -6.35
CA ALA A 5 -10.38 0.60 -5.72
C ALA A 5 -10.32 0.18 -4.25
N GLY A 6 -9.11 -0.11 -3.79
CA GLY A 6 -8.81 -0.36 -2.38
C GLY A 6 -7.70 0.56 -1.92
N ILE A 7 -7.77 1.01 -0.67
CA ILE A 7 -6.76 1.81 0.01
C ILE A 7 -6.49 1.17 1.37
N ASP A 8 -5.22 1.00 1.72
CA ASP A 8 -4.75 0.53 3.02
C ASP A 8 -3.36 1.08 3.30
N GLU A 9 -2.92 1.06 4.55
CA GLU A 9 -1.60 1.54 4.95
C GLU A 9 -0.72 0.50 5.63
N ALA A 10 0.57 0.80 5.65
CA ALA A 10 1.58 0.05 6.35
C ALA A 10 2.50 1.00 7.11
N GLY A 11 2.82 0.63 8.35
CA GLY A 11 3.75 1.42 9.15
C GLY A 11 3.08 2.52 9.96
N TYR A 12 1.81 2.41 10.32
CA TYR A 12 1.18 3.35 11.26
C TYR A 12 1.80 3.31 12.66
N GLY A 13 2.01 2.11 13.23
CA GLY A 13 2.55 1.93 14.60
C GLY A 13 4.06 2.13 14.83
N PRO A 14 4.97 1.79 13.89
CA PRO A 14 6.42 1.92 14.09
C PRO A 14 6.88 3.34 14.46
N MET A 15 8.06 3.41 15.09
CA MET A 15 8.77 4.66 15.41
C MET A 15 9.69 5.08 14.26
N LEU A 16 10.32 4.11 13.59
CA LEU A 16 11.23 4.35 12.45
C LEU A 16 10.63 3.92 11.12
N GLY A 17 11.17 4.54 10.07
CA GLY A 17 10.77 4.33 8.69
C GLY A 17 9.41 4.93 8.35
N PRO A 18 9.06 4.89 7.05
CA PRO A 18 7.92 5.63 6.56
C PRO A 18 6.59 4.99 6.97
N LEU A 19 5.56 5.84 7.05
CA LEU A 19 4.17 5.46 6.86
C LEU A 19 3.89 5.39 5.36
N CYS A 20 3.45 4.25 4.87
CA CYS A 20 3.11 4.07 3.46
C CYS A 20 1.60 3.85 3.31
N VAL A 21 0.94 4.59 2.43
CA VAL A 21 -0.47 4.39 2.07
C VAL A 21 -0.56 3.93 0.64
N GLY A 22 -0.96 2.68 0.45
CA GLY A 22 -1.09 2.04 -0.85
C GLY A 22 -2.50 2.21 -1.41
N SER A 23 -2.62 2.15 -2.73
CA SER A 23 -3.90 1.95 -3.39
C SER A 23 -3.76 1.05 -4.60
N SER A 24 -4.81 0.28 -4.88
CA SER A 24 -4.92 -0.48 -6.12
C SER A 24 -6.27 -0.22 -6.78
N VAL A 25 -6.31 -0.20 -8.11
CA VAL A 25 -7.51 0.09 -8.89
C VAL A 25 -7.72 -0.98 -9.94
N PHE A 26 -8.93 -1.53 -9.95
CA PHE A 26 -9.39 -2.52 -10.91
C PHE A 26 -10.56 -1.96 -11.73
N LEU A 27 -10.58 -2.25 -13.02
CA LEU A 27 -11.70 -2.02 -13.91
C LEU A 27 -12.39 -3.34 -14.22
N MET A 28 -13.71 -3.32 -14.27
CA MET A 28 -14.53 -4.44 -14.72
C MET A 28 -15.56 -3.95 -15.75
N GLU A 29 -15.54 -4.49 -16.96
CA GLU A 29 -16.30 -3.92 -18.08
C GLU A 29 -17.82 -4.17 -17.96
N SER A 30 -18.22 -5.37 -17.53
CA SER A 30 -19.62 -5.80 -17.43
C SER A 30 -20.02 -6.08 -15.98
N HIS A 31 -20.33 -5.03 -15.22
CA HIS A 31 -20.83 -5.13 -13.85
C HIS A 31 -22.17 -4.41 -13.72
N GLU A 32 -23.20 -5.09 -13.21
CA GLU A 32 -24.52 -4.50 -12.93
C GLU A 32 -24.41 -3.49 -11.77
N ASP A 33 -24.95 -2.27 -11.90
CA ASP A 33 -24.90 -1.28 -10.82
C ASP A 33 -25.95 -1.56 -9.72
N ASP A 34 -25.83 -2.72 -9.07
CA ASP A 34 -26.68 -3.16 -7.94
C ASP A 34 -26.20 -2.60 -6.59
N GLY A 35 -25.19 -1.72 -6.61
CA GLY A 35 -24.56 -1.16 -5.42
C GLY A 35 -23.65 -2.11 -4.64
N ARG A 36 -23.43 -3.36 -5.07
CA ARG A 36 -22.53 -4.35 -4.43
C ARG A 36 -21.21 -4.43 -5.17
N VAL A 37 -20.11 -4.67 -4.45
CA VAL A 37 -18.80 -4.91 -5.06
C VAL A 37 -18.59 -6.40 -5.33
N PRO A 38 -17.96 -6.78 -6.46
CA PRO A 38 -17.76 -8.17 -6.83
C PRO A 38 -16.61 -8.80 -6.02
N ASP A 39 -16.68 -10.11 -5.84
CA ASP A 39 -15.57 -10.87 -5.23
C ASP A 39 -14.51 -11.19 -6.30
N LEU A 40 -13.52 -10.32 -6.43
CA LEU A 40 -12.45 -10.50 -7.43
C LEU A 40 -11.62 -11.77 -7.21
N TRP A 41 -11.57 -12.36 -6.00
CA TRP A 41 -10.90 -13.64 -5.81
C TRP A 41 -11.66 -14.77 -6.51
N LYS A 42 -12.99 -14.74 -6.53
CA LYS A 42 -13.77 -15.74 -7.28
C LYS A 42 -13.53 -15.62 -8.78
N HIS A 43 -13.51 -14.39 -9.30
CA HIS A 43 -13.22 -14.15 -10.71
C HIS A 43 -11.79 -14.53 -11.12
N LEU A 44 -10.84 -14.52 -10.19
CA LEU A 44 -9.43 -14.82 -10.44
C LEU A 44 -8.95 -16.12 -9.77
N GLU A 45 -9.86 -17.00 -9.35
CA GLU A 45 -9.55 -18.13 -8.46
C GLU A 45 -8.55 -19.13 -9.05
N ARG A 46 -8.42 -19.18 -10.38
CA ARG A 46 -7.46 -20.05 -11.08
C ARG A 46 -6.01 -19.62 -10.84
N VAL A 47 -5.79 -18.35 -10.53
CA VAL A 47 -4.44 -17.75 -10.42
C VAL A 47 -4.19 -17.08 -9.06
N VAL A 48 -5.23 -16.60 -8.38
CA VAL A 48 -5.12 -15.96 -7.06
C VAL A 48 -5.68 -16.87 -5.97
N SER A 49 -5.07 -16.81 -4.79
CA SER A 49 -5.62 -17.37 -3.55
C SER A 49 -5.73 -16.31 -2.47
N ARG A 50 -6.80 -16.38 -1.68
CA ARG A 50 -6.99 -15.55 -0.48
C ARG A 50 -6.19 -16.09 0.72
N GLN A 51 -5.70 -17.33 0.68
CA GLN A 51 -5.05 -17.97 1.82
C GLN A 51 -3.76 -18.66 1.38
N LEU A 52 -2.66 -18.34 2.04
CA LEU A 52 -1.35 -18.89 1.72
C LEU A 52 -1.34 -20.43 1.81
N SER A 53 -1.98 -21.00 2.83
CA SER A 53 -2.11 -22.46 3.03
C SER A 53 -2.90 -23.18 1.93
N LYS A 54 -3.73 -22.45 1.17
CA LYS A 54 -4.55 -23.00 0.07
C LYS A 54 -4.07 -22.53 -1.31
N ALA A 55 -2.90 -21.90 -1.39
CA ALA A 55 -2.39 -21.32 -2.62
C ALA A 55 -2.18 -22.40 -3.70
N LYS A 56 -1.60 -23.56 -3.35
CA LYS A 56 -1.31 -24.67 -4.30
C LYS A 56 -0.67 -24.16 -5.61
N GLY A 57 0.33 -23.28 -5.49
CA GLY A 57 1.02 -22.65 -6.63
C GLY A 57 0.39 -21.35 -7.16
N ARG A 58 -0.82 -20.99 -6.74
CA ARG A 58 -1.44 -19.68 -7.02
C ARG A 58 -0.71 -18.54 -6.31
N ILE A 59 -0.91 -17.32 -6.78
CA ILE A 59 -0.41 -16.10 -6.15
C ILE A 59 -1.32 -15.74 -4.97
N THR A 60 -0.75 -15.56 -3.78
CA THR A 60 -1.53 -15.19 -2.61
C THR A 60 -1.69 -13.67 -2.54
N ILE A 61 -2.94 -13.18 -2.53
CA ILE A 61 -3.27 -11.78 -2.26
C ILE A 61 -4.18 -11.76 -1.02
N THR A 62 -3.67 -11.22 0.08
CA THR A 62 -4.28 -11.22 1.41
C THR A 62 -3.63 -10.15 2.29
N ASP A 63 -4.17 -9.92 3.49
CA ASP A 63 -3.52 -9.18 4.59
C ASP A 63 -2.00 -9.44 4.64
N SER A 64 -1.24 -8.36 4.51
CA SER A 64 0.22 -8.38 4.47
C SER A 64 0.85 -8.98 5.74
N LYS A 65 0.15 -8.91 6.88
CA LYS A 65 0.59 -9.51 8.16
C LYS A 65 0.57 -11.03 8.10
N LYS A 66 -0.37 -11.64 7.36
CA LYS A 66 -0.49 -13.10 7.17
C LYS A 66 0.55 -13.67 6.20
N LEU A 67 1.27 -12.82 5.49
CA LEU A 67 2.31 -13.20 4.55
C LEU A 67 3.72 -13.15 5.16
N LYS A 68 3.88 -12.55 6.34
CA LYS A 68 5.15 -12.55 7.07
C LYS A 68 5.36 -13.90 7.77
N GLY A 69 6.53 -14.50 7.55
CA GLY A 69 6.98 -15.70 8.25
C GLY A 69 6.43 -16.99 7.66
N ALA A 70 6.94 -17.42 6.50
CA ALA A 70 6.93 -18.85 6.20
C ALA A 70 7.59 -19.56 7.40
N ARG A 71 6.81 -20.36 8.12
CA ARG A 71 7.18 -21.01 9.40
C ARG A 71 8.36 -21.99 9.27
N SER A 72 8.87 -22.21 8.06
CA SER A 72 10.14 -22.85 7.79
C SER A 72 11.14 -21.79 7.35
N GLY A 73 12.25 -21.63 8.06
CA GLY A 73 13.31 -20.63 7.80
C GLY A 73 14.06 -20.78 6.46
N GLN A 74 13.44 -21.34 5.42
CA GLN A 74 14.01 -21.59 4.11
C GLN A 74 13.69 -20.49 3.07
N SER A 75 12.76 -19.57 3.34
CA SER A 75 12.34 -18.53 2.39
C SER A 75 12.49 -17.13 2.97
N HIS A 76 12.95 -16.18 2.13
CA HIS A 76 13.04 -14.77 2.49
C HIS A 76 11.67 -14.21 2.95
N PRO A 77 11.62 -13.38 4.01
CA PRO A 77 10.35 -12.90 4.59
C PRO A 77 9.45 -12.11 3.64
N LEU A 78 10.02 -11.48 2.61
CA LEU A 78 9.29 -10.68 1.62
C LEU A 78 8.75 -11.51 0.44
N ARG A 79 9.11 -12.78 0.29
CA ARG A 79 8.81 -13.58 -0.92
C ARG A 79 7.35 -13.51 -1.36
N HIS A 80 6.41 -13.67 -0.43
CA HIS A 80 4.99 -13.68 -0.78
C HIS A 80 4.42 -12.27 -1.04
N LEU A 81 4.91 -11.26 -0.32
CA LEU A 81 4.56 -9.86 -0.57
C LEU A 81 5.03 -9.43 -1.96
N GLU A 82 6.32 -9.63 -2.22
CA GLU A 82 6.97 -9.34 -3.49
C GLU A 82 6.30 -10.08 -4.66
N ARG A 83 6.10 -11.39 -4.54
CA ARG A 83 5.45 -12.17 -5.59
C ARG A 83 4.06 -11.62 -5.94
N GLY A 84 3.25 -11.27 -4.95
CA GLY A 84 1.91 -10.71 -5.22
C GLY A 84 1.97 -9.34 -5.90
N VAL A 85 2.79 -8.42 -5.37
CA VAL A 85 2.91 -7.05 -5.88
C VAL A 85 3.52 -7.03 -7.28
N LEU A 86 4.69 -7.65 -7.47
CA LEU A 86 5.39 -7.64 -8.76
C LEU A 86 4.64 -8.43 -9.84
N THR A 87 3.92 -9.51 -9.47
CA THR A 87 3.05 -10.20 -10.42
C THR A 87 1.96 -9.28 -10.95
N CYS A 88 1.29 -8.52 -10.07
CA CYS A 88 0.25 -7.59 -10.46
C CYS A 88 0.81 -6.43 -11.28
N LEU A 89 1.96 -5.86 -10.87
CA LEU A 89 2.65 -4.82 -11.62
C LEU A 89 3.00 -5.29 -13.04
N GLY A 90 3.61 -6.46 -13.19
CA GLY A 90 3.93 -7.03 -14.50
C GLY A 90 2.70 -7.40 -15.33
N ALA A 91 1.55 -7.67 -14.69
CA ALA A 91 0.29 -7.98 -15.39
C ALA A 91 -0.42 -6.72 -15.93
N MET A 92 -0.08 -5.52 -15.43
CA MET A 92 -0.60 -4.25 -15.93
C MET A 92 -0.03 -3.87 -17.31
N GLU A 93 1.18 -4.36 -17.62
CA GLU A 93 1.86 -4.14 -18.89
C GLU A 93 1.41 -5.14 -19.96
N THR A 94 1.68 -4.82 -21.24
CA THR A 94 1.34 -5.68 -22.40
C THR A 94 2.10 -7.01 -22.38
N ASP A 95 3.36 -6.98 -21.98
CA ASP A 95 4.19 -8.15 -21.69
C ASP A 95 4.86 -8.03 -20.31
N SER A 96 5.63 -9.04 -19.91
CA SER A 96 6.27 -9.10 -18.58
C SER A 96 7.77 -8.79 -18.61
N SER A 97 8.28 -8.24 -19.71
CA SER A 97 9.70 -7.89 -19.88
C SER A 97 10.17 -6.80 -18.94
N LEU A 98 9.25 -5.93 -18.49
CA LEU A 98 9.52 -4.95 -17.44
C LEU A 98 10.26 -5.56 -16.25
N LEU A 99 9.91 -6.80 -15.88
CA LEU A 99 10.47 -7.46 -14.70
C LEU A 99 11.94 -7.87 -14.87
N ASP A 100 12.46 -7.93 -16.10
CA ASP A 100 13.84 -8.35 -16.38
C ASP A 100 14.87 -7.31 -15.92
N SER A 101 14.48 -6.03 -15.93
CA SER A 101 15.36 -4.90 -15.62
C SER A 101 14.80 -3.99 -14.53
N LEU A 102 13.79 -4.45 -13.78
CA LEU A 102 13.11 -3.61 -12.79
C LEU A 102 14.05 -3.35 -11.60
N THR A 103 14.45 -2.09 -11.41
CA THR A 103 15.19 -1.66 -10.22
C THR A 103 14.23 -1.21 -9.10
N GLU A 104 14.75 -1.04 -7.86
CA GLU A 104 13.95 -0.46 -6.78
C GLU A 104 13.48 0.97 -7.10
N ASP A 105 14.30 1.79 -7.76
CA ASP A 105 13.92 3.16 -8.15
C ASP A 105 12.84 3.16 -9.24
N ASP A 106 12.96 2.30 -10.26
CA ASP A 106 11.91 2.12 -11.27
C ASP A 106 10.58 1.67 -10.63
N PHE A 107 10.67 0.79 -9.63
CA PHE A 107 9.50 0.35 -8.88
C PHE A 107 8.84 1.51 -8.13
N PHE A 108 9.63 2.33 -7.42
CA PHE A 108 9.10 3.51 -6.71
C PHE A 108 8.48 4.53 -7.66
N GLU A 109 9.15 4.87 -8.77
CA GLU A 109 8.64 5.80 -9.77
C GLU A 109 7.30 5.32 -10.35
N ARG A 110 7.20 4.04 -10.70
CA ARG A 110 5.96 3.44 -11.26
C ARG A 110 4.80 3.49 -10.28
N LEU A 111 5.06 3.33 -9.00
CA LEU A 111 4.06 3.46 -7.94
C LEU A 111 3.76 4.94 -7.59
N GLY A 112 4.52 5.90 -8.13
CA GLY A 112 4.42 7.31 -7.78
C GLY A 112 4.91 7.61 -6.37
N ILE A 113 5.85 6.80 -5.86
CA ILE A 113 6.50 7.04 -4.57
C ILE A 113 7.59 8.08 -4.78
N GLU A 114 7.46 9.22 -4.13
CA GLU A 114 8.55 10.17 -3.96
C GLU A 114 9.45 9.66 -2.82
N VAL A 115 10.66 9.23 -3.16
CA VAL A 115 11.64 8.80 -2.16
C VAL A 115 12.19 10.05 -1.47
N PRO A 116 12.08 10.16 -0.14
CA PRO A 116 12.58 11.34 0.58
C PRO A 116 14.08 11.52 0.40
N ASP A 117 14.52 12.77 0.29
CA ASP A 117 15.93 13.14 0.09
C ASP A 117 16.73 13.03 1.39
N HIS A 118 17.03 11.79 1.77
CA HIS A 118 17.85 11.47 2.92
C HIS A 118 18.94 10.47 2.55
N PRO A 119 20.14 10.59 3.16
CA PRO A 119 21.29 9.76 2.79
C PRO A 119 21.04 8.26 3.00
N TRP A 120 20.16 7.90 3.93
CA TRP A 120 19.81 6.50 4.20
C TRP A 120 18.83 5.88 3.20
N TYR A 121 18.26 6.67 2.28
CA TYR A 121 17.46 6.16 1.15
C TYR A 121 18.22 6.14 -0.18
N GLY A 122 19.48 6.57 -0.21
CA GLY A 122 20.29 6.62 -1.44
C GLY A 122 20.82 5.26 -1.93
N ASP A 123 20.86 4.24 -1.08
CA ASP A 123 21.42 2.93 -1.45
C ASP A 123 20.32 1.92 -1.81
N ALA A 124 19.96 1.95 -3.09
CA ALA A 124 19.05 0.99 -3.70
C ALA A 124 19.61 -0.43 -3.67
N GLY A 125 18.73 -1.39 -3.41
CA GLY A 125 19.02 -2.82 -3.41
C GLY A 125 18.68 -3.46 -4.76
N ALA A 126 19.05 -4.73 -4.89
CA ALA A 126 18.59 -5.54 -6.01
C ALA A 126 17.09 -5.84 -5.89
N LEU A 127 16.42 -5.84 -7.04
CA LEU A 127 15.01 -6.18 -7.17
C LEU A 127 14.86 -7.19 -8.32
N PRO A 128 14.05 -8.26 -8.19
CA PRO A 128 13.36 -8.71 -6.97
C PRO A 128 14.34 -9.14 -5.86
N VAL A 129 13.93 -8.98 -4.60
CA VAL A 129 14.72 -9.31 -3.40
C VAL A 129 14.69 -10.82 -3.10
N ALA A 130 13.57 -11.49 -3.38
CA ALA A 130 13.27 -12.82 -2.86
C ALA A 130 12.70 -13.82 -3.89
N SER A 131 12.26 -13.32 -5.03
CA SER A 131 11.53 -14.06 -6.05
C SER A 131 12.37 -14.21 -7.30
N ASP A 132 12.23 -15.35 -7.97
CA ASP A 132 12.85 -15.56 -9.27
C ASP A 132 12.10 -14.76 -10.35
N VAL A 133 12.83 -13.99 -11.17
CA VAL A 133 12.26 -13.15 -12.23
C VAL A 133 11.51 -13.99 -13.27
N GLY A 134 12.04 -15.17 -13.63
CA GLY A 134 11.39 -16.09 -14.56
C GLY A 134 10.03 -16.57 -14.05
N MET A 135 9.95 -16.92 -12.76
CA MET A 135 8.69 -17.27 -12.09
C MET A 135 7.71 -16.09 -12.08
N LEU A 136 8.17 -14.87 -11.77
CA LEU A 136 7.31 -13.69 -11.79
C LEU A 136 6.75 -13.41 -13.18
N ARG A 137 7.54 -13.59 -14.25
CA ARG A 137 7.05 -13.45 -15.63
C ARG A 137 5.95 -14.44 -15.97
N ILE A 138 6.12 -15.70 -15.59
CA ILE A 138 5.10 -16.74 -15.79
C ILE A 138 3.83 -16.37 -15.03
N ASP A 139 3.97 -15.97 -13.76
CA ASP A 139 2.84 -15.59 -12.92
C ASP A 139 2.11 -14.34 -13.44
N SER A 140 2.84 -13.31 -13.90
CA SER A 140 2.26 -12.12 -14.53
C SER A 140 1.52 -12.45 -15.81
N GLY A 141 2.07 -13.31 -16.68
CA GLY A 141 1.40 -13.77 -17.89
C GLY A 141 0.12 -14.55 -17.59
N ARG A 142 0.14 -15.42 -16.57
CA ARG A 142 -1.05 -16.15 -16.09
C ARG A 142 -2.10 -15.21 -15.50
N MET A 143 -1.66 -14.25 -14.68
CA MET A 143 -2.53 -13.23 -14.08
C MET A 143 -3.21 -12.38 -15.15
N ARG A 144 -2.44 -11.85 -16.12
CA ARG A 144 -2.96 -11.03 -17.22
C ARG A 144 -4.01 -11.79 -18.05
N ARG A 145 -3.74 -13.06 -18.35
CA ARG A 145 -4.70 -13.92 -19.07
C ARG A 145 -5.99 -14.11 -18.28
N ALA A 146 -5.91 -14.46 -17.00
CA ALA A 146 -7.08 -14.65 -16.15
C ALA A 146 -7.89 -13.35 -15.98
N MET A 147 -7.21 -12.21 -15.84
CA MET A 147 -7.83 -10.88 -15.84
C MET A 147 -8.61 -10.63 -17.13
N LYS A 148 -7.98 -10.85 -18.29
CA LYS A 148 -8.62 -10.71 -19.60
C LYS A 148 -9.84 -11.62 -19.77
N GLU A 149 -9.72 -12.91 -19.41
CA GLU A 149 -10.82 -13.89 -19.48
C GLU A 149 -12.02 -13.49 -18.60
N SER A 150 -11.75 -12.86 -17.46
CA SER A 150 -12.77 -12.41 -16.50
C SER A 150 -13.26 -10.97 -16.73
N GLY A 151 -12.81 -10.29 -17.81
CA GLY A 151 -13.18 -8.90 -18.09
C GLY A 151 -12.68 -7.90 -17.03
N ILE A 152 -11.60 -8.23 -16.33
CA ILE A 152 -10.98 -7.44 -15.27
C ILE A 152 -9.66 -6.86 -15.77
N ARG A 153 -9.31 -5.65 -15.35
CA ARG A 153 -7.97 -5.08 -15.53
C ARG A 153 -7.49 -4.43 -14.24
N CYS A 154 -6.28 -4.74 -13.78
CA CYS A 154 -5.59 -3.87 -12.83
C CYS A 154 -5.01 -2.68 -13.61
N VAL A 155 -5.36 -1.46 -13.24
CA VAL A 155 -4.96 -0.25 -13.99
C VAL A 155 -4.13 0.73 -13.17
N ALA A 156 -4.03 0.50 -11.86
CA ALA A 156 -3.18 1.30 -10.99
C ALA A 156 -2.72 0.48 -9.80
N LEU A 157 -1.43 0.59 -9.50
CA LEU A 157 -0.85 0.41 -8.17
C LEU A 157 -0.15 1.72 -7.83
N ARG A 158 -0.50 2.30 -6.70
CA ARG A 158 0.12 3.54 -6.20
C ARG A 158 0.47 3.39 -4.74
N CYS A 159 1.45 4.15 -4.29
CA CYS A 159 1.79 4.25 -2.88
C CYS A 159 2.35 5.63 -2.59
N GLU A 160 1.87 6.27 -1.53
CA GLU A 160 2.50 7.47 -0.96
C GLU A 160 3.32 7.03 0.25
N ALA A 161 4.57 7.49 0.37
CA ALA A 161 5.45 7.20 1.50
C ALA A 161 5.77 8.50 2.22
N LEU A 162 5.49 8.53 3.52
CA LEU A 162 5.70 9.67 4.39
C LEU A 162 6.72 9.29 5.46
N ASP A 163 7.92 9.85 5.38
CA ASP A 163 8.98 9.58 6.35
C ASP A 163 8.76 10.28 7.68
N ALA A 164 9.73 10.15 8.60
CA ALA A 164 9.57 10.70 9.93
C ALA A 164 9.58 12.23 9.93
N GLY A 165 10.49 12.88 9.18
CA GLY A 165 10.55 14.34 9.11
C GLY A 165 9.26 14.96 8.59
N ASP A 166 8.73 14.47 7.46
CA ASP A 166 7.46 14.95 6.92
C ASP A 166 6.25 14.58 7.78
N PHE A 167 6.27 13.39 8.37
CA PHE A 167 5.23 12.98 9.31
C PHE A 167 5.17 13.94 10.51
N ASN A 168 6.31 14.30 11.08
CA ASN A 168 6.40 15.20 12.22
C ASN A 168 5.88 16.59 11.86
N ARG A 169 6.30 17.14 10.71
CA ARG A 169 5.78 18.41 10.18
C ARG A 169 4.26 18.38 9.99
N LYS A 170 3.70 17.27 9.48
CA LYS A 170 2.24 17.12 9.31
C LYS A 170 1.51 16.98 10.64
N ILE A 171 2.10 16.33 11.65
CA ILE A 171 1.53 16.29 13.00
C ILE A 171 1.42 17.70 13.58
N ASP A 172 2.43 18.55 13.39
CA ASP A 172 2.39 19.93 13.90
C ASP A 172 1.25 20.75 13.26
N GLN A 173 0.86 20.42 12.02
CA GLN A 173 -0.24 21.07 11.30
C GLN A 173 -1.63 20.49 11.60
N ILE A 174 -1.74 19.16 11.73
CA ILE A 174 -3.01 18.44 11.86
C ILE A 174 -3.35 18.12 13.34
N HIS A 175 -2.37 18.25 14.21
CA HIS A 175 -2.43 18.05 15.67
C HIS A 175 -2.81 16.63 16.13
N ASN A 176 -2.92 15.65 15.22
CA ASN A 176 -3.07 14.24 15.59
C ASN A 176 -2.69 13.28 14.45
N LYS A 177 -2.27 12.07 14.86
CA LYS A 177 -1.76 11.01 13.99
C LYS A 177 -2.81 10.36 13.09
N SER A 178 -4.04 10.21 13.58
CA SER A 178 -5.14 9.65 12.78
C SER A 178 -5.51 10.58 11.62
N GLY A 179 -5.42 11.89 11.82
CA GLY A 179 -5.62 12.92 10.80
C GLY A 179 -4.55 12.89 9.72
N VAL A 180 -3.27 12.65 10.07
CA VAL A 180 -2.19 12.47 9.07
C VAL A 180 -2.49 11.27 8.17
N ASN A 181 -2.87 10.12 8.73
CA ASN A 181 -3.22 8.95 7.92
C ASN A 181 -4.45 9.21 7.04
N MET A 182 -5.50 9.81 7.60
CA MET A 182 -6.71 10.16 6.86
C MET A 182 -6.40 11.13 5.70
N HIS A 183 -5.50 12.09 5.91
CA HIS A 183 -5.05 12.99 4.86
C HIS A 183 -4.40 12.25 3.67
N LEU A 184 -3.57 11.24 3.94
CA LEU A 184 -2.97 10.40 2.90
C LEU A 184 -4.03 9.55 2.17
N VAL A 185 -4.97 8.96 2.91
CA VAL A 185 -6.12 8.23 2.32
C VAL A 185 -6.93 9.14 1.39
N ILE A 186 -7.24 10.36 1.82
CA ILE A 186 -7.96 11.35 1.02
C ILE A 186 -7.19 11.70 -0.26
N ARG A 187 -5.87 11.86 -0.21
CA ARG A 187 -5.04 12.11 -1.39
C ARG A 187 -5.10 10.97 -2.40
N GLN A 188 -5.05 9.71 -1.93
CA GLN A 188 -5.22 8.55 -2.80
C GLN A 188 -6.62 8.53 -3.44
N ALA A 189 -7.68 8.76 -2.65
CA ALA A 189 -9.05 8.82 -3.16
C ALA A 189 -9.25 9.95 -4.18
N GLU A 190 -8.67 11.12 -3.91
CA GLU A 190 -8.67 12.28 -4.81
C GLU A 190 -8.00 11.96 -6.14
N ALA A 191 -6.83 11.32 -6.12
CA ALA A 191 -6.12 10.89 -7.34
C ALA A 191 -6.96 9.91 -8.17
N ILE A 192 -7.64 8.95 -7.51
CA ILE A 192 -8.55 8.01 -8.18
C ILE A 192 -9.73 8.77 -8.80
N TRP A 193 -10.38 9.66 -8.05
CA TRP A 193 -11.55 10.40 -8.55
C TRP A 193 -11.18 11.36 -9.68
N LYS A 194 -9.96 11.92 -9.70
CA LYS A 194 -9.46 12.73 -10.84
C LYS A 194 -9.19 11.89 -12.08
N ARG A 195 -8.70 10.66 -11.90
CA ARG A 195 -8.33 9.76 -13.00
C ARG A 195 -9.52 9.26 -13.81
N PHE A 196 -10.71 9.20 -13.21
CA PHE A 196 -11.92 8.70 -13.86
C PHE A 196 -13.04 9.75 -13.82
N PRO A 197 -12.92 10.84 -14.61
CA PRO A 197 -13.94 11.88 -14.66
C PRO A 197 -15.25 11.35 -15.25
N GLY A 198 -16.39 11.80 -14.73
CA GLY A 198 -17.72 11.37 -15.19
C GLY A 198 -18.12 9.94 -14.80
N GLU A 199 -17.19 9.14 -14.30
CA GLU A 199 -17.44 7.80 -13.79
C GLU A 199 -17.79 7.83 -12.29
N ARG A 200 -18.14 6.65 -11.75
CA ARG A 200 -18.49 6.49 -10.34
C ARG A 200 -17.58 5.48 -9.61
N PRO A 201 -16.33 5.85 -9.26
CA PRO A 201 -15.42 4.95 -8.53
C PRO A 201 -16.01 4.49 -7.20
N ARG A 202 -15.85 3.19 -6.91
CA ARG A 202 -16.14 2.61 -5.59
C ARG A 202 -14.82 2.33 -4.89
N ILE A 203 -14.53 3.11 -3.87
CA ILE A 203 -13.26 3.10 -3.14
C ILE A 203 -13.53 2.51 -1.76
N VAL A 204 -12.90 1.37 -1.49
CA VAL A 204 -12.92 0.74 -0.17
C VAL A 204 -11.63 1.09 0.56
N VAL A 205 -11.76 1.48 1.82
CA VAL A 205 -10.64 1.88 2.68
C VAL A 205 -10.67 1.00 3.93
N ASP A 206 -9.51 0.45 4.29
CA ASP A 206 -9.40 -0.21 5.60
C ASP A 206 -9.53 0.81 6.73
N ARG A 207 -10.40 0.50 7.68
CA ARG A 207 -10.55 1.37 8.83
C ARG A 207 -9.34 1.21 9.75
N GLN A 208 -8.72 2.35 10.03
CA GLN A 208 -7.76 2.46 11.13
C GLN A 208 -8.34 3.12 12.38
N GLY A 209 -8.15 2.45 13.52
CA GLY A 209 -8.59 2.90 14.83
C GLY A 209 -10.09 2.75 15.08
N GLY A 210 -10.59 3.37 16.15
CA GLY A 210 -11.99 3.24 16.60
C GLY A 210 -13.01 4.13 15.88
N LYS A 211 -12.62 4.76 14.76
CA LYS A 211 -13.47 5.75 14.07
C LYS A 211 -14.60 5.08 13.29
N THR A 212 -15.84 5.48 13.52
CA THR A 212 -17.03 4.89 12.87
C THR A 212 -17.80 5.89 12.00
N SER A 213 -17.41 7.16 12.02
CA SER A 213 -17.96 8.20 11.14
C SER A 213 -16.85 9.06 10.55
N TYR A 214 -16.96 9.30 9.25
CA TYR A 214 -15.98 9.99 8.41
C TYR A 214 -16.55 11.22 7.72
N ARG A 215 -17.84 11.51 7.92
CA ARG A 215 -18.53 12.62 7.23
C ARG A 215 -17.80 13.95 7.41
N SER A 216 -17.26 14.21 8.60
CA SER A 216 -16.52 15.44 8.87
C SER A 216 -15.23 15.54 8.04
N ASP A 217 -14.44 14.47 7.98
CA ASP A 217 -13.19 14.45 7.20
C ASP A 217 -13.48 14.60 5.71
N LEU A 218 -14.51 13.90 5.22
CA LEU A 218 -14.95 13.99 3.84
C LEU A 218 -15.42 15.40 3.47
N ARG A 219 -16.15 16.08 4.38
CA ARG A 219 -16.58 17.47 4.20
C ARG A 219 -15.40 18.44 4.22
N THR A 220 -14.41 18.21 5.07
CA THR A 220 -13.19 19.02 5.10
C THR A 220 -12.37 18.84 3.82
N ALA A 221 -12.27 17.61 3.31
CA ALA A 221 -11.55 17.29 2.09
C ALA A 221 -12.22 17.82 0.82
N TRP A 222 -13.55 17.74 0.74
CA TRP A 222 -14.34 18.14 -0.41
C TRP A 222 -15.52 19.02 0.05
N PRO A 223 -15.27 20.29 0.44
CA PRO A 223 -16.29 21.18 1.01
C PRO A 223 -17.45 21.48 0.04
N GLU A 224 -17.18 21.44 -1.25
CA GLU A 224 -18.16 21.68 -2.32
C GLU A 224 -18.93 20.42 -2.73
N ALA A 225 -18.50 19.23 -2.29
CA ALA A 225 -19.18 17.99 -2.64
C ALA A 225 -20.47 17.82 -1.81
N ARG A 226 -21.53 17.38 -2.48
CA ARG A 226 -22.72 16.88 -1.80
C ARG A 226 -22.39 15.51 -1.21
N ILE A 227 -22.46 15.39 0.12
CA ILE A 227 -22.17 14.14 0.83
C ILE A 227 -23.46 13.53 1.36
N LYS A 228 -23.84 12.38 0.80
CA LYS A 228 -24.94 11.54 1.29
C LYS A 228 -24.36 10.41 2.15
N VAL A 229 -24.80 10.34 3.39
CA VAL A 229 -24.55 9.19 4.26
C VAL A 229 -25.51 8.08 3.85
N VAL A 230 -24.97 6.99 3.27
CA VAL A 230 -25.78 5.85 2.82
C VAL A 230 -25.98 4.86 3.96
N HIS A 231 -24.92 4.61 4.74
CA HIS A 231 -24.94 3.70 5.89
C HIS A 231 -23.83 4.08 6.87
N GLU A 232 -24.09 4.01 8.17
CA GLU A 232 -23.09 4.14 9.23
C GLU A 232 -23.41 3.15 10.34
N SER A 233 -22.51 2.20 10.59
CA SER A 233 -22.53 1.29 11.74
C SER A 233 -21.11 1.09 12.29
N PRO A 234 -20.95 0.41 13.43
CA PRO A 234 -19.62 0.11 13.97
C PRO A 234 -18.74 -0.74 13.05
N GLU A 235 -19.28 -1.41 12.02
CA GLU A 235 -18.54 -2.30 11.11
C GLU A 235 -18.32 -1.68 9.72
N LEU A 236 -19.17 -0.73 9.33
CA LEU A 236 -19.24 -0.21 7.97
C LEU A 236 -19.74 1.24 7.94
N SER A 237 -19.02 2.11 7.24
CA SER A 237 -19.47 3.45 6.90
C SER A 237 -19.42 3.65 5.39
N ARG A 238 -20.54 4.00 4.76
CA ARG A 238 -20.68 4.20 3.32
C ARG A 238 -21.21 5.58 3.01
N TYR A 239 -20.47 6.28 2.16
CA TYR A 239 -20.80 7.64 1.72
C TYR A 239 -20.83 7.72 0.20
N GLU A 240 -21.78 8.48 -0.32
CA GLU A 240 -21.83 8.91 -1.71
C GLU A 240 -21.46 10.39 -1.76
N LEU A 241 -20.44 10.70 -2.56
CA LEU A 241 -20.01 12.08 -2.80
C LEU A 241 -20.30 12.42 -4.25
N GLU A 242 -20.83 13.61 -4.47
CA GLU A 242 -21.10 14.16 -5.79
C GLU A 242 -20.53 15.57 -5.85
N LEU A 243 -19.58 15.82 -6.76
CA LEU A 243 -18.99 17.12 -6.97
C LEU A 243 -19.43 17.66 -8.34
N PRO A 244 -20.13 18.81 -8.39
CA PRO A 244 -20.56 19.42 -9.65
C PRO A 244 -19.38 19.57 -10.64
N GLY A 245 -19.61 19.21 -11.90
CA GLY A 245 -18.59 19.30 -12.96
C GLY A 245 -17.53 18.19 -12.96
N ARG A 246 -17.50 17.30 -11.95
CA ARG A 246 -16.54 16.19 -11.86
C ARG A 246 -17.19 14.81 -11.92
N GLY A 247 -18.29 14.63 -11.21
CA GLY A 247 -19.02 13.35 -11.13
C GLY A 247 -19.21 12.88 -9.69
N ALA A 248 -19.42 11.57 -9.52
CA ALA A 248 -19.70 10.96 -8.22
C ALA A 248 -18.61 9.96 -7.81
N MET A 249 -18.48 9.69 -6.52
CA MET A 249 -17.74 8.55 -6.01
C MET A 249 -18.43 7.93 -4.80
N VAL A 250 -18.12 6.67 -4.51
CA VAL A 250 -18.58 5.95 -3.33
C VAL A 250 -17.37 5.62 -2.47
N MET A 251 -17.38 6.11 -1.23
CA MET A 251 -16.38 5.79 -0.22
C MET A 251 -16.96 4.78 0.78
N ILE A 252 -16.26 3.67 0.99
CA ILE A 252 -16.65 2.60 1.89
C ILE A 252 -15.51 2.38 2.89
N PHE A 253 -15.77 2.60 4.17
CA PHE A 253 -14.84 2.32 5.26
C PHE A 253 -15.33 1.07 5.98
N THR A 254 -14.49 0.05 6.09
CA THR A 254 -14.85 -1.17 6.81
C THR A 254 -13.63 -1.76 7.49
N ALA A 255 -13.84 -2.44 8.62
CA ALA A 255 -12.76 -3.07 9.37
C ALA A 255 -12.33 -4.38 8.72
N GLU A 256 -11.03 -4.67 8.79
CA GLU A 256 -10.43 -5.87 8.19
C GLU A 256 -10.80 -6.01 6.71
N SER A 257 -10.92 -4.88 6.01
CA SER A 257 -11.45 -4.81 4.66
C SER A 257 -10.62 -5.64 3.67
N GLU A 258 -9.35 -5.86 3.95
CA GLU A 258 -8.42 -6.70 3.19
C GLU A 258 -8.81 -8.19 3.18
N ILE A 259 -9.64 -8.67 4.12
CA ILE A 259 -10.16 -10.04 4.09
C ILE A 259 -11.38 -10.17 3.16
N HIS A 260 -12.04 -9.04 2.88
CA HIS A 260 -13.28 -8.94 2.11
C HIS A 260 -13.08 -8.40 0.70
N HIS A 261 -12.02 -7.63 0.47
CA HIS A 261 -11.82 -6.82 -0.73
C HIS A 261 -10.41 -6.98 -1.29
N LEU A 262 -10.28 -7.66 -2.44
CA LEU A 262 -8.98 -7.93 -3.09
C LEU A 262 -8.20 -6.63 -3.37
N PRO A 263 -8.85 -5.54 -3.83
CA PRO A 263 -8.12 -4.28 -4.03
C PRO A 263 -7.49 -3.74 -2.74
N VAL A 264 -8.13 -3.91 -1.58
CA VAL A 264 -7.56 -3.48 -0.30
C VAL A 264 -6.39 -4.38 0.07
N ALA A 265 -6.54 -5.71 -0.07
CA ALA A 265 -5.44 -6.63 0.20
C ALA A 265 -4.20 -6.32 -0.65
N LEU A 266 -4.38 -6.04 -1.95
CA LEU A 266 -3.27 -5.66 -2.81
C LEU A 266 -2.69 -4.28 -2.46
N ALA A 267 -3.53 -3.32 -2.05
CA ALA A 267 -3.06 -2.02 -1.54
C ALA A 267 -2.20 -2.19 -0.27
N SER A 268 -2.65 -3.02 0.67
CA SER A 268 -1.92 -3.40 1.89
C SER A 268 -0.55 -4.00 1.58
N MET A 269 -0.53 -4.98 0.68
CA MET A 269 0.70 -5.63 0.25
C MET A 269 1.65 -4.64 -0.43
N THR A 270 1.12 -3.74 -1.26
CA THR A 270 1.89 -2.70 -1.95
C THR A 270 2.51 -1.74 -0.94
N ALA A 271 1.71 -1.17 -0.04
CA ALA A 271 2.18 -0.29 1.04
C ALA A 271 3.26 -0.97 1.89
N LYS A 272 3.01 -2.23 2.26
CA LYS A 272 3.94 -2.99 3.09
C LYS A 272 5.24 -3.27 2.35
N TYR A 273 5.18 -3.71 1.11
CA TYR A 273 6.37 -4.03 0.33
C TYR A 273 7.23 -2.78 0.10
N SER A 274 6.63 -1.66 -0.31
CA SER A 274 7.33 -0.38 -0.46
C SER A 274 8.00 0.06 0.84
N ARG A 275 7.29 -0.03 1.97
CA ARG A 275 7.88 0.27 3.29
C ARG A 275 9.10 -0.60 3.58
N GLU A 276 9.02 -1.91 3.35
CA GLU A 276 10.12 -2.82 3.69
C GLU A 276 11.33 -2.63 2.76
N LEU A 277 11.14 -2.22 1.49
CA LEU A 277 12.24 -1.80 0.61
C LEU A 277 12.94 -0.54 1.15
N MET A 278 12.17 0.49 1.55
CA MET A 278 12.73 1.71 2.16
C MET A 278 13.43 1.43 3.49
N MET A 279 12.87 0.56 4.32
CA MET A 279 13.54 0.06 5.54
C MET A 279 14.82 -0.71 5.18
N GLY A 280 14.84 -1.44 4.07
CA GLY A 280 16.02 -2.12 3.53
C GLY A 280 17.15 -1.13 3.22
N ARG A 281 16.84 -0.03 2.51
CA ARG A 281 17.80 1.05 2.25
C ARG A 281 18.35 1.65 3.54
N MET A 282 17.45 1.98 4.48
CA MET A 282 17.83 2.57 5.76
C MET A 282 18.75 1.64 6.55
N ASN A 283 18.40 0.35 6.65
CA ASN A 283 19.24 -0.64 7.31
C ASN A 283 20.61 -0.77 6.61
N ARG A 284 20.66 -0.88 5.28
CA ARG A 284 21.95 -0.96 4.55
C ARG A 284 22.86 0.24 4.83
N PHE A 285 22.30 1.44 4.86
CA PHE A 285 23.04 2.66 5.13
C PHE A 285 23.74 2.64 6.50
N PHE A 286 22.99 2.38 7.57
CA PHE A 286 23.52 2.41 8.93
C PHE A 286 24.37 1.16 9.25
N LEU A 287 23.99 -0.02 8.77
CA LEU A 287 24.77 -1.26 8.99
C LEU A 287 26.17 -1.19 8.38
N ARG A 288 26.35 -0.49 7.25
CA ARG A 288 27.69 -0.28 6.67
C ARG A 288 28.55 0.66 7.50
N ARG A 289 27.95 1.65 8.15
CA ARG A 289 28.64 2.66 8.96
C ARG A 289 28.91 2.19 10.38
N GLN A 290 28.05 1.33 10.89
CA GLN A 290 28.17 0.71 12.20
C GLN A 290 28.11 -0.82 12.08
N PRO A 291 29.23 -1.48 11.73
CA PRO A 291 29.30 -2.92 11.65
C PRO A 291 28.96 -3.60 12.98
N GLY A 292 28.31 -4.77 12.91
CA GLY A 292 28.01 -5.60 14.08
C GLY A 292 26.66 -5.37 14.74
N ILE A 293 25.89 -4.37 14.29
CA ILE A 293 24.53 -4.13 14.79
C ILE A 293 23.48 -4.94 14.01
N ARG A 294 22.29 -5.12 14.59
CA ARG A 294 21.19 -5.83 13.91
C ARG A 294 20.20 -4.87 13.28
N ALA A 295 19.74 -5.22 12.07
CA ALA A 295 18.69 -4.50 11.36
C ALA A 295 17.42 -4.30 12.22
N THR A 296 16.71 -3.20 11.97
CA THR A 296 15.46 -2.85 12.64
C THR A 296 14.24 -3.01 11.72
N ALA A 297 13.12 -3.44 12.31
CA ALA A 297 11.79 -3.35 11.69
C ALA A 297 11.10 -2.00 11.96
N GLY A 298 11.66 -1.21 12.89
CA GLY A 298 11.25 0.14 13.26
C GLY A 298 10.22 0.21 14.39
N TYR A 299 9.79 -0.91 14.99
CA TYR A 299 8.84 -0.89 16.12
C TYR A 299 9.50 -0.42 17.41
N VAL A 300 8.74 0.19 18.31
CA VAL A 300 9.25 0.98 19.46
C VAL A 300 10.44 0.35 20.20
N GLU A 301 10.31 -0.88 20.70
CA GLU A 301 11.37 -1.54 21.47
C GLU A 301 12.62 -1.82 20.63
N ASP A 302 12.43 -2.42 19.45
CA ASP A 302 13.50 -2.73 18.49
C ASP A 302 14.19 -1.46 17.97
N ALA A 303 13.42 -0.40 17.74
CA ALA A 303 13.89 0.88 17.26
C ALA A 303 14.68 1.65 18.32
N ARG A 304 14.30 1.59 19.60
CA ARG A 304 15.09 2.21 20.69
C ARG A 304 16.47 1.58 20.80
N ARG A 305 16.55 0.26 20.73
CA ARG A 305 17.83 -0.47 20.66
C ARG A 305 18.63 0.01 19.45
N TYR A 306 18.01 0.00 18.27
CA TYR A 306 18.68 0.38 17.02
C TYR A 306 19.22 1.82 17.07
N LEU A 307 18.43 2.78 17.56
CA LEU A 307 18.83 4.18 17.74
C LEU A 307 20.05 4.30 18.66
N ALA A 308 20.06 3.59 19.80
CA ALA A 308 21.20 3.61 20.71
C ALA A 308 22.47 3.04 20.06
N GLU A 309 22.32 2.00 19.22
CA GLU A 309 23.42 1.38 18.50
C GLU A 309 23.98 2.26 17.35
N ILE A 310 23.13 3.06 16.68
CA ILE A 310 23.54 3.95 15.58
C ILE A 310 23.90 5.37 16.02
N GLU A 311 23.79 5.70 17.32
CA GLU A 311 24.08 7.05 17.82
C GLU A 311 25.43 7.63 17.35
N PRO A 312 26.54 6.87 17.35
CA PRO A 312 27.82 7.38 16.86
C PRO A 312 27.77 7.81 15.39
N VAL A 313 26.93 7.16 14.58
CA VAL A 313 26.73 7.51 13.16
C VAL A 313 25.91 8.79 13.05
N LEU A 314 24.88 8.96 13.89
CA LEU A 314 24.08 10.18 13.89
C LEU A 314 24.92 11.41 14.22
N GLU A 315 25.81 11.30 15.21
CA GLU A 315 26.72 12.38 15.60
C GLU A 315 27.76 12.67 14.50
N THR A 316 28.38 11.63 13.93
CA THR A 316 29.44 11.76 12.92
C THR A 316 28.90 12.36 11.62
N ASP A 317 27.77 11.85 11.14
CA ASP A 317 27.16 12.27 9.87
C ASP A 317 26.22 13.48 10.05
N ARG A 318 26.07 13.99 11.28
CA ARG A 318 25.18 15.12 11.65
C ARG A 318 23.73 14.89 11.20
N ILE A 319 23.23 13.69 11.47
CA ILE A 319 21.85 13.32 11.16
C ILE A 319 20.95 13.71 12.33
N GLU A 320 19.96 14.55 12.06
CA GLU A 320 18.97 14.96 13.05
C GLU A 320 18.03 13.80 13.39
N ARG A 321 17.86 13.53 14.69
CA ARG A 321 16.98 12.45 15.16
C ARG A 321 15.52 12.65 14.73
N THR A 322 15.08 13.90 14.59
CA THR A 322 13.73 14.26 14.14
C THR A 322 13.43 13.81 12.72
N ASP A 323 14.45 13.57 11.89
CA ASP A 323 14.28 13.07 10.53
C ASP A 323 14.16 11.54 10.46
N LEU A 324 14.49 10.84 11.55
CA LEU A 324 14.40 9.38 11.67
C LEU A 324 13.24 8.91 12.55
N ILE A 325 12.90 9.69 13.57
CA ILE A 325 11.97 9.31 14.65
C ILE A 325 10.65 10.02 14.45
N ARG A 326 9.55 9.26 14.34
CA ARG A 326 8.21 9.85 14.36
C ARG A 326 7.79 10.29 15.76
N CYS A 327 7.36 11.54 15.88
CA CYS A 327 6.67 12.08 17.04
C CYS A 327 5.40 11.26 17.28
N CYS A 328 5.33 10.62 18.44
CA CYS A 328 4.14 9.88 18.88
C CYS A 328 3.34 10.73 19.84
#